data_AF-A0A3G2T1R3-F1
#
_entry.id   AF-A0A3G2T1R3-F1
#
_cell.length_a   1.000
_cell.length_b   1.000
_cell.length_c   1.000
_cell.angle_alpha   90.00
_cell.angle_beta   90.00
_cell.angle_gamma   90.00
#
_symmetry.space_group_name_H-M   'P 1'
#
loop_
_entity.id
_entity.type
_entity.pdbx_description
1 polymer ?
#
loop_
_entity_poly.entity_id
_entity_poly.type
_entity_poly.pdbx_seq_one_letter_code
_entity_poly.pdbx_strand_id
1 'polypeptide(L)'
;MSKKLLALSLLGSSVWGVGIHTDHNNVSVTHQEWIDPDPSDDGDKPTYLPSGHYYAIDAGEKTTEIHFQNGPVKANGVNGVTSEALLSILIHRTKVLDGNFPCDENKRAITYMENALALFEQRTKDRLSRGVEGQNKI
;
A
#
# COMPACT_ATOMS: atom_id res chain seq x y z
N MET A 1 2.95 -17.80 -9.32
CA MET A 1 3.43 -16.45 -8.95
C MET A 1 4.92 -16.55 -8.71
N SER A 2 5.73 -15.74 -9.40
CA SER A 2 7.19 -15.75 -9.25
C SER A 2 7.58 -14.86 -8.07
N LYS A 3 8.42 -15.35 -7.16
CA LYS A 3 9.04 -14.54 -6.10
C LYS A 3 10.05 -13.60 -6.76
N LYS A 4 10.00 -12.30 -6.43
CA LYS A 4 10.90 -11.29 -7.00
C LYS A 4 11.80 -10.76 -5.89
N LEU A 5 13.11 -10.78 -6.13
CA LEU A 5 14.11 -10.18 -5.24
C LEU A 5 14.15 -8.68 -5.51
N LEU A 6 13.94 -7.88 -4.47
CA LEU A 6 14.04 -6.43 -4.50
C LEU A 6 15.11 -6.00 -3.51
N ALA A 7 16.32 -5.76 -4.02
CA ALA A 7 17.38 -5.15 -3.23
C ALA A 7 17.05 -3.65 -3.07
N LEU A 8 16.55 -3.25 -1.90
CA LEU A 8 16.36 -1.84 -1.58
C LEU A 8 17.42 -1.35 -0.61
N SER A 9 18.02 -0.21 -0.95
CA SER A 9 19.07 0.45 -0.17
C SER A 9 18.47 1.21 1.02
N LEU A 10 17.99 0.47 2.01
CA LEU A 10 18.03 0.90 3.40
C LEU A 10 18.79 -0.20 4.16
N LEU A 11 20.10 0.00 4.32
CA LEU A 11 20.99 -0.84 5.14
C LEU A 11 21.21 -2.28 4.64
N GLY A 12 21.68 -2.45 3.40
CA GLY A 12 22.34 -3.70 2.95
C GLY A 12 21.50 -4.99 2.92
N SER A 13 20.22 -4.93 3.29
CA SER A 13 19.35 -6.10 3.47
C SER A 13 18.46 -6.30 2.25
N SER A 14 18.31 -7.55 1.80
CA SER A 14 17.47 -7.89 0.65
C SER A 14 16.01 -8.06 1.07
N VAL A 15 15.08 -7.40 0.36
CA VAL A 15 13.64 -7.54 0.62
C VAL A 15 13.03 -8.52 -0.38
N TRP A 16 12.26 -9.46 0.13
CA TRP A 16 11.60 -10.50 -0.67
C TRP A 16 10.09 -10.33 -0.65
N GLY A 17 9.49 -10.60 -1.79
CA GLY A 17 8.04 -10.48 -1.93
C GLY A 17 7.46 -11.22 -3.12
N VAL A 18 6.14 -11.11 -3.23
CA VAL A 18 5.34 -11.69 -4.30
C VAL A 18 4.86 -10.56 -5.21
N GLY A 19 5.15 -10.68 -6.50
CA GLY A 19 4.60 -9.76 -7.52
C GLY A 19 3.08 -9.92 -7.59
N ILE A 20 2.35 -8.82 -7.42
CA ILE A 20 0.87 -8.80 -7.44
C ILE A 20 0.30 -8.11 -8.69
N HIS A 21 1.09 -7.29 -9.36
CA HIS A 21 0.68 -6.61 -10.58
C HIS A 21 1.89 -6.24 -11.43
N THR A 22 1.75 -6.33 -12.76
CA THR A 22 2.66 -5.70 -13.73
C THR A 22 1.82 -5.20 -14.89
N ASP A 23 1.99 -3.93 -15.27
CA ASP A 23 1.29 -3.33 -16.39
C ASP A 23 2.08 -3.45 -17.72
N HIS A 24 1.48 -2.97 -18.81
CA HIS A 24 2.12 -2.98 -20.14
C HIS A 24 3.33 -2.04 -20.26
N ASN A 25 3.52 -1.14 -19.29
CA ASN A 25 4.66 -0.22 -19.22
C ASN A 25 5.81 -0.80 -18.39
N ASN A 26 5.71 -2.07 -17.99
CA ASN A 26 6.64 -2.75 -17.08
C ASN A 26 6.72 -2.09 -15.70
N VAL A 27 5.68 -1.37 -15.28
CA VAL A 27 5.55 -0.94 -13.88
C VAL A 27 5.03 -2.14 -13.09
N SER A 28 5.79 -2.59 -12.10
CA SER A 28 5.43 -3.74 -11.28
C SER A 28 5.20 -3.39 -9.82
N VAL A 29 4.23 -4.05 -9.20
CA VAL A 29 3.92 -3.93 -7.78
C VAL A 29 4.23 -5.26 -7.09
N THR A 30 5.01 -5.18 -6.01
CA THR A 30 5.38 -6.33 -5.19
C THR A 30 4.84 -6.14 -3.77
N HIS A 31 4.19 -7.16 -3.23
CA HIS A 31 3.87 -7.27 -1.81
C HIS A 31 5.09 -7.85 -1.09
N GLN A 32 5.69 -7.09 -0.17
CA GLN A 32 6.88 -7.48 0.57
C GLN A 32 6.48 -8.36 1.76
N GLU A 33 7.11 -9.53 1.87
CA GLU A 33 6.74 -10.55 2.84
C GLU A 33 7.80 -10.76 3.93
N TRP A 34 9.08 -10.54 3.62
CA TRP A 34 10.17 -10.70 4.58
C TRP A 34 11.44 -10.02 4.12
N ILE A 35 12.32 -9.76 5.08
CA ILE A 35 13.63 -9.13 4.91
C ILE A 35 14.69 -10.16 5.31
N ASP A 36 15.70 -10.34 4.46
CA ASP A 36 16.89 -11.12 4.81
C ASP A 36 17.60 -10.49 6.03
N PRO A 37 18.22 -11.30 6.89
CA PRO A 37 19.14 -10.79 7.90
C PRO A 37 20.28 -9.99 7.23
N ASP A 38 20.89 -9.07 7.99
CA ASP A 38 22.09 -8.39 7.52
C ASP A 38 23.12 -9.45 7.09
N PRO A 39 23.64 -9.42 5.85
CA PRO A 39 24.58 -10.42 5.37
C PRO A 39 25.87 -10.51 6.19
N SER A 40 26.16 -9.51 7.03
CA SER A 40 27.28 -9.50 7.96
C SER A 40 27.00 -10.25 9.28
N ASP A 41 25.77 -10.68 9.53
CA ASP A 41 25.35 -11.41 10.73
C ASP A 41 24.85 -12.82 10.35
N ASP A 42 25.79 -13.77 10.28
CA ASP A 42 25.61 -15.15 9.79
C ASP A 42 24.72 -16.05 10.69
N GLY A 43 24.02 -15.47 11.67
CA GLY A 43 23.16 -16.18 12.62
C GLY A 43 21.70 -15.74 12.63
N ASP A 44 21.36 -14.63 11.98
CA ASP A 44 20.03 -14.05 12.11
C ASP A 44 18.99 -14.71 11.19
N LYS A 45 17.77 -14.81 11.71
CA LYS A 45 16.64 -15.35 10.95
C LYS A 45 15.99 -14.25 10.11
N PRO A 46 15.37 -14.61 8.97
CA PRO A 46 14.56 -13.66 8.20
C PRO A 46 13.51 -12.98 9.07
N THR A 47 13.34 -11.67 8.88
CA THR A 47 12.29 -10.90 9.53
C THR A 47 11.04 -10.93 8.66
N TYR A 48 9.98 -11.59 9.12
CA TYR A 48 8.70 -11.62 8.41
C TYR A 48 7.91 -10.32 8.60
N LEU A 49 7.42 -9.78 7.49
CA LEU A 49 6.63 -8.56 7.46
C LEU A 49 5.14 -8.87 7.62
N PRO A 50 4.38 -8.05 8.37
CA PRO A 50 2.93 -8.12 8.41
C PRO A 50 2.32 -8.05 6.99
N SER A 51 1.63 -9.13 6.61
CA SER A 51 0.97 -9.21 5.31
C SER A 51 -0.05 -8.09 5.14
N GLY A 52 -0.04 -7.44 3.98
CA GLY A 52 -0.92 -6.32 3.67
C GLY A 52 -0.39 -4.94 4.06
N HIS A 53 0.84 -4.83 4.57
CA HIS A 53 1.37 -3.55 5.07
C HIS A 53 2.53 -2.97 4.26
N TYR A 54 3.27 -3.79 3.51
CA TYR A 54 4.52 -3.36 2.87
C TYR A 54 4.50 -3.70 1.38
N TYR A 55 4.71 -2.68 0.55
CA TYR A 55 4.67 -2.81 -0.91
C TYR A 55 5.76 -1.96 -1.56
N ALA A 56 6.24 -2.42 -2.72
CA ALA A 56 7.14 -1.67 -3.58
C ALA A 56 6.57 -1.57 -5.00
N ILE A 57 6.68 -0.38 -5.59
CA ILE A 57 6.34 -0.10 -6.99
C ILE A 57 7.65 0.19 -7.74
N ASP A 58 7.98 -0.67 -8.70
CA ASP A 58 9.15 -0.50 -9.57
C ASP A 58 8.73 0.11 -10.90
N ALA A 59 9.33 1.24 -11.28
CA ALA A 59 9.13 1.93 -12.53
C ALA A 59 10.49 2.32 -13.14
N GLY A 60 11.06 1.42 -13.93
CA GLY A 60 12.43 1.56 -14.44
C GLY A 60 13.45 1.47 -13.29
N GLU A 61 14.30 2.48 -13.15
CA GLU A 61 15.28 2.58 -12.06
C GLU A 61 14.71 3.15 -10.76
N LYS A 62 13.44 3.56 -10.74
CA LYS A 62 12.79 4.15 -9.57
C LYS A 62 11.97 3.10 -8.84
N THR A 63 12.18 2.99 -7.53
CA THR A 63 11.30 2.24 -6.64
C THR A 63 10.61 3.21 -5.69
N THR A 64 9.29 3.04 -5.52
CA THR A 64 8.48 3.77 -4.54
C THR A 64 7.92 2.78 -3.53
N GLU A 65 8.26 2.96 -2.26
CA GLU A 65 7.72 2.14 -1.17
C GLU A 65 6.38 2.69 -0.67
N ILE A 66 5.47 1.79 -0.33
CA ILE A 66 4.18 2.09 0.26
C ILE A 66 4.04 1.27 1.54
N HIS A 67 4.11 1.95 2.68
CA HIS A 67 3.93 1.35 4.01
C HIS A 67 2.57 1.76 4.56
N PHE A 68 1.64 0.82 4.64
CA PHE A 68 0.33 1.06 5.23
C PHE A 68 0.42 1.13 6.75
N GLN A 69 -0.47 1.93 7.34
CA GLN A 69 -0.67 2.01 8.78
C GLN A 69 -0.71 0.61 9.40
N ASN A 70 0.20 0.35 10.33
CA ASN A 70 0.32 -0.92 11.02
C ASN A 70 -0.22 -0.79 12.46
N GLY A 71 -1.28 -1.55 12.73
CA GLY A 71 -2.00 -1.51 13.98
C GLY A 71 -2.89 -0.26 14.17
N PRO A 72 -3.75 -0.27 15.21
CA PRO A 72 -4.61 0.86 15.55
C PRO A 72 -3.89 2.19 15.77
N VAL A 73 -4.37 3.26 15.15
CA VAL A 73 -3.82 4.62 15.31
C VAL A 73 -3.83 5.07 16.78
N LYS A 74 -4.90 4.78 17.53
CA LYS A 74 -4.99 5.12 18.96
C LYS A 74 -3.89 4.49 19.82
N ALA A 75 -3.37 3.33 19.43
CA ALA A 75 -2.34 2.61 20.17
C ALA A 75 -0.92 2.86 19.64
N ASN A 76 -0.77 3.09 18.33
CA ASN A 76 0.54 3.13 17.66
C ASN A 76 0.87 4.51 17.07
N GLY A 77 -0.04 5.48 17.18
CA GLY A 77 0.05 6.73 16.41
C GLY A 77 -0.14 6.49 14.91
N VAL A 78 0.09 7.55 14.13
CA VAL A 78 0.15 7.46 12.66
C VAL A 78 1.56 7.00 12.27
N ASN A 79 1.65 5.85 11.59
CA ASN A 79 2.93 5.23 11.22
C ASN A 79 2.97 4.74 9.76
N GLY A 80 1.93 5.01 8.97
CA GLY A 80 1.87 4.64 7.55
C GLY A 80 0.72 5.30 6.82
N VAL A 81 0.64 5.05 5.51
CA VAL A 81 -0.45 5.54 4.68
C VAL A 81 -1.75 4.79 4.96
N THR A 82 -2.87 5.42 4.65
CA THR A 82 -4.20 4.78 4.70
C THR A 82 -4.71 4.51 3.29
N SER A 83 -5.63 3.56 3.15
CA SER A 83 -6.29 3.30 1.86
C SER A 83 -7.01 4.55 1.34
N GLU A 84 -7.60 5.32 2.25
CA GLU A 84 -8.29 6.58 1.99
C GLU A 84 -7.33 7.64 1.41
N ALA A 85 -6.11 7.75 1.94
CA ALA A 85 -5.10 8.67 1.44
C ALA A 85 -4.69 8.33 -0.01
N LEU A 86 -4.42 7.05 -0.29
CA LEU A 86 -4.07 6.60 -1.65
C LEU A 86 -5.25 6.76 -2.63
N LEU A 87 -6.48 6.42 -2.22
CA LEU A 87 -7.67 6.66 -3.05
C LEU A 87 -7.86 8.15 -3.33
N SER A 88 -7.63 9.03 -2.35
CA SER A 88 -7.74 10.48 -2.55
C SER A 88 -6.76 11.00 -3.61
N ILE A 89 -5.52 10.49 -3.60
CA ILE A 89 -4.51 10.79 -4.64
C ILE A 89 -5.01 10.32 -6.01
N LEU A 90 -5.50 9.08 -6.10
CA LEU A 90 -5.99 8.51 -7.37
C LEU A 90 -7.21 9.27 -7.90
N ILE A 91 -8.19 9.59 -7.05
CA ILE A 91 -9.37 10.38 -7.41
C ILE A 91 -8.94 11.75 -7.95
N HIS A 92 -8.07 12.46 -7.21
CA HIS A 92 -7.58 13.77 -7.63
C HIS A 92 -6.85 13.68 -8.98
N ARG A 93 -5.92 12.73 -9.13
CA ARG A 93 -5.18 12.52 -10.38
C ARG A 93 -6.11 12.23 -11.56
N THR A 94 -7.11 11.38 -11.38
CA THR A 94 -8.04 11.01 -12.46
C THR A 94 -8.98 12.17 -12.79
N LYS A 95 -9.39 13.00 -11.83
CA LYS A 95 -10.13 14.25 -12.11
C LYS A 95 -9.32 15.22 -12.96
N VAL A 96 -8.03 15.38 -12.68
CA VAL A 96 -7.13 16.20 -13.51
C VAL A 96 -7.00 15.60 -14.92
N LEU A 97 -6.89 14.27 -15.04
CA LEU A 97 -6.83 13.59 -16.32
C LEU A 97 -8.11 13.80 -17.13
N ASP A 98 -9.29 13.62 -16.52
CA ASP A 98 -10.58 13.82 -17.16
C ASP A 98 -10.80 15.28 -17.58
N GLY A 99 -10.34 16.24 -16.78
CA GLY A 99 -10.41 17.66 -17.14
C GLY A 99 -9.59 18.02 -18.40
N ASN A 100 -8.48 17.32 -18.63
CA ASN A 100 -7.63 17.52 -19.82
C ASN A 100 -8.10 16.67 -21.01
N PHE A 101 -8.54 15.44 -20.75
CA PHE A 101 -8.93 14.44 -21.75
C PHE A 101 -10.22 13.74 -21.30
N PRO A 102 -11.39 14.38 -21.49
CA PRO A 102 -12.64 13.86 -20.98
C PRO A 102 -13.04 12.54 -21.66
N CYS A 103 -13.35 11.51 -20.87
CA CYS A 103 -13.94 10.27 -21.39
C CYS A 103 -14.85 9.59 -20.36
N ASP A 104 -15.67 8.65 -20.81
CA ASP A 104 -16.66 8.01 -19.93
C ASP A 104 -16.01 7.00 -18.97
N GLU A 105 -14.91 6.38 -19.38
CA GLU A 105 -14.11 5.50 -18.51
C GLU A 105 -13.53 6.28 -17.33
N ASN A 106 -13.01 7.48 -17.55
CA ASN A 106 -12.48 8.34 -16.49
C ASN A 106 -13.57 8.73 -15.49
N LYS A 107 -14.73 9.19 -15.96
CA LYS A 107 -15.88 9.55 -15.10
C LYS A 107 -16.37 8.37 -14.26
N ARG A 108 -16.45 7.17 -14.86
CA ARG A 108 -16.82 5.94 -14.16
C ARG A 108 -15.77 5.54 -13.13
N ALA A 109 -14.49 5.61 -13.48
CA ALA A 109 -13.39 5.31 -12.55
C ALA A 109 -13.42 6.25 -11.34
N ILE A 110 -13.61 7.56 -11.56
CA ILE A 110 -13.77 8.55 -10.48
C ILE A 110 -14.94 8.14 -9.57
N THR A 111 -16.11 7.86 -10.14
CA THR A 111 -17.31 7.47 -9.39
C THR A 111 -17.06 6.22 -8.53
N TYR A 112 -16.43 5.19 -9.08
CA TYR A 112 -16.14 3.96 -8.34
C TYR A 112 -15.13 4.18 -7.21
N MET A 113 -14.09 4.98 -7.44
CA MET A 113 -13.11 5.31 -6.41
C MET A 113 -13.70 6.17 -5.29
N GLU A 114 -14.56 7.13 -5.61
CA GLU A 114 -15.27 7.95 -4.61
C GLU A 114 -16.23 7.10 -3.77
N ASN A 115 -16.94 6.14 -4.39
CA ASN A 115 -17.76 5.19 -3.65
C ASN A 115 -16.92 4.29 -2.72
N ALA A 116 -15.76 3.81 -3.18
CA ALA A 116 -14.84 3.03 -2.34
C ALA A 116 -14.32 3.86 -1.14
N LEU A 117 -13.96 5.13 -1.38
CA LEU A 117 -13.54 6.06 -0.32
C LEU A 117 -14.65 6.27 0.71
N ALA A 118 -15.88 6.52 0.26
CA ALA A 118 -17.04 6.70 1.14
C ALA A 118 -17.30 5.46 2.02
N LEU A 119 -17.15 4.25 1.47
CA LEU A 119 -17.29 3.00 2.23
C LEU A 119 -16.20 2.83 3.29
N PHE A 120 -14.96 3.21 3.01
CA PHE A 120 -13.89 3.18 4.02
C PHE A 120 -14.12 4.19 5.13
N GLU A 121 -14.54 5.42 4.79
CA GLU A 121 -14.91 6.41 5.80
C GLU A 121 -16.09 5.95 6.66
N GLN A 122 -17.11 5.34 6.04
CA GLN A 122 -18.26 4.81 6.76
C GLN A 122 -17.84 3.74 7.77
N ARG A 123 -16.99 2.79 7.35
CA ARG A 123 -16.43 1.78 8.26
C ARG A 123 -15.72 2.41 9.46
N THR A 124 -14.96 3.49 9.24
CA THR A 124 -14.26 4.21 10.31
C THR A 124 -15.25 4.93 11.23
N LYS A 125 -16.25 5.62 10.67
CA LYS A 125 -17.33 6.31 11.43
C LYS A 125 -18.16 5.32 12.27
N ASP A 126 -18.50 4.16 11.73
CA ASP A 126 -19.25 3.12 12.44
C ASP A 126 -18.44 2.53 13.62
N ARG A 127 -17.12 2.38 13.44
CA ARG A 127 -16.24 1.92 14.53
C ARG A 127 -16.08 2.98 15.62
N LEU A 128 -16.03 4.25 15.24
CA LEU A 128 -16.02 5.39 16.15
C LEU A 128 -17.34 5.48 16.95
N SER A 129 -18.49 5.40 16.28
CA SER A 129 -19.81 5.52 16.93
C SER A 129 -20.08 4.37 17.91
N ARG A 130 -19.55 3.17 17.64
CA ARG A 130 -19.61 2.02 18.53
C ARG A 130 -18.57 2.03 19.65
N GLY A 131 -17.65 3.00 19.68
CA GLY A 131 -16.57 3.08 20.67
C GLY A 131 -15.51 1.98 20.56
N VAL A 132 -15.46 1.24 19.43
CA VAL A 132 -14.55 0.09 19.20
C VAL A 132 -13.37 0.45 18.29
N GLU A 133 -13.14 1.74 18.06
CA GLU A 133 -12.00 2.20 17.28
C GLU A 133 -10.69 1.77 17.95
N GLY A 134 -9.89 0.98 17.23
CA GLY A 134 -8.62 0.45 17.71
C GLY A 134 -8.68 -0.77 18.61
N GLN A 135 -9.85 -1.40 18.76
CA GLN A 135 -9.96 -2.73 19.37
C GLN A 135 -10.23 -3.79 18.29
N ASN A 136 -9.60 -4.96 18.42
CA ASN A 136 -9.93 -6.17 17.63
C ASN A 136 -11.24 -6.81 18.12
N LYS A 137 -12.22 -6.00 18.51
CA LYS A 137 -13.57 -6.46 18.83
C LYS A 137 -14.46 -6.15 17.64
N ILE A 138 -15.16 -7.18 17.17
CA ILE A 138 -16.13 -7.09 16.07
C ILE A 138 -17.25 -6.13 16.46
#